data_AF-A0A3N4JE16-F1
#
_entry.id   AF-A0A3N4JE16-F1
#
_cell.length_a   1.000
_cell.length_b   1.000
_cell.length_c   1.000
_cell.angle_alpha   90.00
_cell.angle_beta   90.00
_cell.angle_gamma   90.00
#
_symmetry.space_group_name_H-M   'P 1'
#
loop_
_entity.id
_entity.type
_entity.pdbx_description
1 polymer ?
#
loop_
_entity_poly.entity_id
_entity_poly.type
_entity_poly.pdbx_seq_one_letter_code
_entity_poly.pdbx_strand_id
1 'polypeptide(L)'
;MLETNLFKPFNSKLDPEQYPQIELLDAVVYKHVPDGPDELCDLLDVHFIGSVRITGTIKTIPVQFRKMLKGFTYNILTLCQTDLPVNGIKRSKSDLLNKAIGATVTIPDVTVYSLESYDNPKMNSTIWALGYAGWYAITPSAEYRTHFVRSIEKALAWDVSLESGIGPNTKQVTVQQLFKRLMIRHPCCQSMSMAETIFRNHRKFLICKMLEPLKLTGSKKQVNWQNFCLWKWLNTNYTGIVREVEILKEKSKEDGESFRDKRTFDISHKYGFDSLESLALERKLKPHQLTTNWLVSSASKKCARYNLESILSLYQEKAKILRTLMALSCQLNWTESSAYSDLLHISEGIDLNGDWAETAALKGKNGGTGNGEAATTANLKLTPIDDMERDANPLSSPEFPQHPSTSSKGKSVLR
;
A
#
# COMPACT_ATOMS: atom_id res chain seq x y z
N MET A 1 9.62 1.00 -4.79
CA MET A 1 10.13 -0.13 -3.97
C MET A 1 8.99 -0.65 -3.12
N LEU A 2 8.82 -1.96 -2.93
CA LEU A 2 7.76 -2.46 -2.03
C LEU A 2 8.04 -2.08 -0.57
N GLU A 3 6.98 -1.74 0.17
CA GLU A 3 7.02 -1.44 1.61
C GLU A 3 7.77 -2.52 2.41
N THR A 4 7.48 -3.77 2.11
CA THR A 4 8.05 -4.94 2.77
C THR A 4 9.56 -5.05 2.59
N ASN A 5 10.17 -4.42 1.58
CA ASN A 5 11.62 -4.40 1.42
C ASN A 5 12.32 -3.44 2.37
N LEU A 6 11.60 -2.40 2.84
CA LEU A 6 12.16 -1.34 3.66
C LEU A 6 11.85 -1.55 5.15
N PHE A 7 10.64 -2.02 5.45
CA PHE A 7 10.13 -2.11 6.81
C PHE A 7 9.86 -3.55 7.25
N LYS A 8 10.01 -3.81 8.55
CA LYS A 8 9.54 -5.02 9.19
C LYS A 8 8.01 -4.98 9.33
N PRO A 9 7.32 -6.13 9.30
CA PRO A 9 5.90 -6.19 9.69
C PRO A 9 5.71 -5.52 11.04
N PHE A 10 4.61 -4.80 11.18
CA PHE A 10 4.18 -4.40 12.50
C PHE A 10 3.60 -5.59 13.27
N ASN A 11 3.68 -5.53 14.60
CA ASN A 11 3.11 -6.57 15.45
C ASN A 11 1.59 -6.42 15.50
N SER A 12 0.86 -7.36 14.89
CA SER A 12 -0.61 -7.36 14.85
C SER A 12 -1.28 -7.44 16.22
N LYS A 13 -0.52 -7.73 17.29
CA LYS A 13 -1.00 -7.72 18.69
C LYS A 13 -1.09 -6.32 19.30
N LEU A 14 -0.45 -5.33 18.69
CA LEU A 14 -0.49 -3.94 19.16
C LEU A 14 -1.79 -3.27 18.68
N ASP A 15 -2.24 -2.28 19.44
CA ASP A 15 -3.38 -1.45 19.06
C ASP A 15 -3.04 -0.66 17.77
N PRO A 16 -3.89 -0.65 16.74
CA PRO A 16 -3.76 0.19 15.55
C PRO A 16 -3.38 1.66 15.83
N GLU A 17 -3.82 2.24 16.94
CA GLU A 17 -3.47 3.62 17.30
C GLU A 17 -1.98 3.79 17.65
N GLN A 18 -1.30 2.71 18.04
CA GLN A 18 0.12 2.68 18.39
C GLN A 18 1.02 2.37 17.19
N TYR A 19 0.44 2.22 15.99
CA TYR A 19 1.20 1.88 14.80
C TYR A 19 2.11 3.05 14.40
N PRO A 20 3.28 2.77 13.78
CA PRO A 20 4.16 3.80 13.27
C PRO A 20 3.43 4.75 12.34
N GLN A 21 3.77 6.02 12.42
CA GLN A 21 3.17 7.07 11.59
C GLN A 21 4.26 7.63 10.68
N ILE A 22 4.04 7.54 9.38
CA ILE A 22 5.02 7.88 8.33
C ILE A 22 4.36 8.88 7.37
N GLU A 23 5.09 9.91 6.96
CA GLU A 23 4.61 10.86 5.95
C GLU A 23 4.99 10.40 4.54
N LEU A 24 4.00 10.29 3.65
CA LEU A 24 4.19 10.09 2.21
C LEU A 24 3.92 11.38 1.44
N LEU A 25 4.95 11.86 0.75
CA LEU A 25 4.85 12.91 -0.26
C LEU A 25 4.57 12.34 -1.64
N ASP A 26 4.07 13.19 -2.53
CA ASP A 26 3.77 12.85 -3.93
C ASP A 26 2.97 11.55 -4.04
N ALA A 27 2.04 11.36 -3.12
CA ALA A 27 1.31 10.12 -2.98
C ALA A 27 0.22 10.00 -4.04
N VAL A 28 0.08 8.80 -4.59
CA VAL A 28 -0.89 8.45 -5.61
C VAL A 28 -1.58 7.16 -5.22
N VAL A 29 -2.90 7.11 -5.42
CA VAL A 29 -3.75 5.96 -5.07
C VAL A 29 -4.34 5.38 -6.33
N TYR A 30 -4.13 4.09 -6.51
CA TYR A 30 -4.54 3.35 -7.69
C TYR A 30 -5.42 2.16 -7.33
N LYS A 31 -6.44 1.94 -8.16
CA LYS A 31 -7.13 0.67 -8.27
C LYS A 31 -6.40 -0.17 -9.32
N HIS A 32 -6.08 -1.40 -8.96
CA HIS A 32 -5.58 -2.35 -9.94
C HIS A 32 -6.73 -2.89 -10.80
N VAL A 33 -6.56 -2.85 -12.12
CA VAL A 33 -7.47 -3.43 -13.10
C VAL A 33 -6.79 -4.68 -13.69
N PRO A 34 -7.40 -5.88 -13.61
CA PRO A 34 -6.86 -7.05 -14.29
C PRO A 34 -6.67 -6.75 -15.78
N ASP A 35 -5.48 -7.07 -16.30
CA ASP A 35 -5.12 -6.93 -17.72
C ASP A 35 -5.17 -5.49 -18.26
N GLY A 36 -5.28 -4.49 -17.39
CA GLY A 36 -5.36 -3.08 -17.74
C GLY A 36 -4.35 -2.20 -16.99
N PRO A 37 -4.22 -0.93 -17.40
CA PRO A 37 -3.44 0.03 -16.63
C PRO A 37 -4.09 0.26 -15.26
N ASP A 38 -3.26 0.53 -14.25
CA ASP A 38 -3.73 0.97 -12.94
C ASP A 38 -4.53 2.29 -13.11
N GLU A 39 -5.68 2.39 -12.45
CA GLU A 39 -6.58 3.54 -12.54
C GLU A 39 -6.51 4.40 -11.27
N LEU A 40 -6.43 5.73 -11.42
CA LEU A 40 -6.50 6.63 -10.26
C LEU A 40 -7.87 6.53 -9.58
N CYS A 41 -7.86 6.38 -8.26
CA CYS A 41 -9.09 6.23 -7.49
C CYS A 41 -9.05 6.96 -6.15
N ASP A 42 -10.22 7.34 -5.64
CA ASP A 42 -10.35 7.97 -4.33
C ASP A 42 -10.17 6.92 -3.21
N LEU A 43 -9.21 7.16 -2.31
CA LEU A 43 -8.93 6.26 -1.17
C LEU A 43 -10.16 6.02 -0.27
N LEU A 44 -11.05 7.00 -0.12
CA LEU A 44 -12.24 6.86 0.74
C LEU A 44 -13.32 5.99 0.09
N ASP A 45 -13.17 5.64 -1.18
CA ASP A 45 -14.06 4.71 -1.89
C ASP A 45 -13.56 3.26 -1.85
N VAL A 46 -12.52 2.96 -1.05
CA VAL A 46 -11.97 1.60 -0.89
C VAL A 46 -13.05 0.56 -0.51
N HIS A 47 -14.11 0.97 0.19
CA HIS A 47 -15.25 0.12 0.53
C HIS A 47 -16.09 -0.32 -0.69
N PHE A 48 -16.04 0.43 -1.80
CA PHE A 48 -16.74 0.13 -3.06
C PHE A 48 -15.80 -0.42 -4.12
N ILE A 49 -14.54 -0.03 -4.06
CA ILE A 49 -13.53 -0.33 -5.08
C ILE A 49 -12.75 -1.61 -4.75
N GLY A 50 -12.71 -2.00 -3.48
CA GLY A 50 -11.84 -3.06 -2.98
C GLY A 50 -10.47 -2.50 -2.61
N SER A 51 -9.49 -3.38 -2.47
CA SER A 51 -8.13 -3.00 -2.07
C SER A 51 -7.44 -2.12 -3.11
N VAL A 52 -6.76 -1.06 -2.64
CA VAL A 52 -6.03 -0.12 -3.49
C VAL A 52 -4.52 -0.21 -3.26
N ARG A 53 -3.75 0.27 -4.22
CA ARG A 53 -2.29 0.42 -4.12
C ARG A 53 -1.96 1.89 -3.93
N ILE A 54 -1.03 2.19 -3.03
CA ILE A 54 -0.55 3.55 -2.81
C ILE A 54 0.94 3.61 -3.14
N THR A 55 1.35 4.59 -3.92
CA THR A 55 2.77 4.91 -4.11
C THR A 55 3.06 6.29 -3.60
N GLY A 56 4.21 6.51 -2.97
CA GLY A 56 4.64 7.84 -2.55
C GLY A 56 6.07 7.84 -2.04
N THR A 57 6.61 9.02 -1.79
CA THR A 57 7.98 9.23 -1.32
C THR A 57 7.99 9.43 0.19
N ILE A 58 8.78 8.63 0.91
CA ILE A 58 8.89 8.75 2.37
C ILE A 58 9.61 10.04 2.71
N LYS A 59 8.95 10.94 3.43
CA LYS A 59 9.54 12.22 3.83
C LYS A 59 10.22 12.13 5.19
N THR A 60 9.54 11.55 6.16
CA THR A 60 10.00 11.46 7.54
C THR A 60 9.69 10.11 8.13
N ILE A 61 10.62 9.60 8.93
CA ILE A 61 10.42 8.45 9.81
C ILE A 61 10.72 8.93 11.23
N PRO A 62 9.71 9.02 12.12
CA PRO A 62 9.92 9.46 13.48
C PRO A 62 10.99 8.62 14.19
N VAL A 63 11.79 9.26 15.05
CA VAL A 63 12.97 8.64 15.68
C VAL A 63 12.60 7.36 16.41
N GLN A 64 11.48 7.36 17.12
CA GLN A 64 10.96 6.22 17.87
C GLN A 64 10.64 5.02 16.98
N PHE A 65 10.34 5.22 15.70
CA PHE A 65 9.95 4.16 14.77
C PHE A 65 11.10 3.66 13.89
N ARG A 66 12.29 4.28 13.91
CA ARG A 66 13.43 3.88 13.06
C ARG A 66 13.86 2.42 13.21
N LYS A 67 13.57 1.78 14.35
CA LYS A 67 13.81 0.34 14.59
C LYS A 67 13.01 -0.59 13.67
N MET A 68 11.94 -0.08 13.05
CA MET A 68 11.12 -0.80 12.08
C MET A 68 11.84 -1.00 10.74
N LEU A 69 12.88 -0.21 10.43
CA LEU A 69 13.67 -0.39 9.22
C LEU A 69 14.38 -1.75 9.23
N LYS A 70 14.28 -2.49 8.12
CA LYS A 70 15.02 -3.74 7.93
C LYS A 70 16.53 -3.45 7.94
N GLY A 71 17.28 -4.27 8.69
CA GLY A 71 18.72 -4.05 8.90
C GLY A 71 19.07 -3.02 9.97
N PHE A 72 18.09 -2.34 10.59
CA PHE A 72 18.34 -1.44 11.72
C PHE A 72 18.52 -2.27 13.01
N THR A 73 19.76 -2.55 13.39
CA THR A 73 20.12 -3.17 14.67
C THR A 73 20.59 -2.12 15.68
N TYR A 74 19.95 -2.11 16.85
CA TYR A 74 20.48 -1.41 18.01
C TYR A 74 21.57 -2.31 18.63
N ASN A 75 22.84 -1.94 18.50
CA ASN A 75 23.82 -2.39 19.48
C ASN A 75 23.46 -1.74 20.82
N ILE A 76 22.69 -2.46 21.64
CA ILE A 76 22.52 -2.13 23.07
C ILE A 76 23.82 -2.43 23.85
N LEU A 77 24.74 -3.19 23.26
CA LEU A 77 26.05 -3.51 23.84
C LEU A 77 27.16 -2.62 23.26
N THR A 78 27.10 -1.31 23.49
CA THR A 78 28.32 -0.47 23.39
C THR A 78 28.53 0.26 24.71
N LEU A 79 28.53 -0.54 25.78
CA LEU A 79 29.08 -0.18 27.09
C LEU A 79 29.95 -1.30 27.69
N CYS A 80 30.16 -2.40 26.97
CA CYS A 80 31.15 -3.41 27.38
C CYS A 80 32.02 -3.79 26.19
N GLN A 81 33.32 -3.62 26.44
CA GLN A 81 34.45 -4.01 25.60
C GLN A 81 34.29 -5.42 25.05
N THR A 82 34.72 -5.64 23.80
CA THR A 82 35.75 -6.63 23.45
C THR A 82 36.03 -6.57 21.95
N ASP A 83 37.32 -6.45 21.66
CA ASP A 83 37.91 -6.40 20.33
C ASP A 83 37.83 -7.75 19.63
N LEU A 84 36.92 -7.91 18.67
CA LEU A 84 37.05 -8.91 17.60
C LEU A 84 36.49 -8.35 16.27
N PRO A 85 37.24 -8.43 15.15
CA PRO A 85 36.79 -7.93 13.86
C PRO A 85 35.95 -8.98 13.16
N VAL A 86 34.62 -8.91 13.31
CA VAL A 86 33.71 -9.63 12.43
C VAL A 86 33.53 -8.80 11.16
N ASN A 87 34.13 -9.26 10.06
CA ASN A 87 33.89 -8.78 8.70
C ASN A 87 32.43 -9.02 8.30
N GLY A 88 31.56 -8.11 8.71
CA GLY A 88 30.20 -7.97 8.21
C GLY A 88 29.97 -6.48 7.99
N ILE A 89 29.60 -6.11 6.76
CA ILE A 89 29.34 -4.73 6.35
C ILE A 89 28.23 -4.15 7.25
N LYS A 90 28.63 -3.54 8.36
CA LYS A 90 27.76 -2.73 9.22
C LYS A 90 27.48 -1.46 8.42
N ARG A 91 26.46 -1.48 7.56
CA ARG A 91 25.94 -0.25 6.96
C ARG A 91 25.64 0.72 8.10
N SER A 92 26.17 1.94 8.02
CA SER A 92 25.96 2.91 9.09
C SER A 92 24.46 3.16 9.25
N LYS A 93 23.99 3.32 10.49
CA LYS A 93 22.58 3.59 10.80
C LYS A 93 22.06 4.83 10.07
N SER A 94 22.94 5.81 9.83
CA SER A 94 22.67 7.01 9.02
C SER A 94 22.32 6.66 7.58
N ASP A 95 23.02 5.70 6.99
CA ASP A 95 22.92 5.38 5.57
C ASP A 95 21.60 4.66 5.25
N LEU A 96 21.15 3.79 6.16
CA LEU A 96 19.84 3.13 6.04
C LEU A 96 18.69 4.12 6.16
N LEU A 97 18.80 5.08 7.08
CA LEU A 97 17.78 6.11 7.25
C LEU A 97 17.75 7.07 6.05
N ASN A 98 18.92 7.52 5.60
CA ASN A 98 19.06 8.39 4.43
C ASN A 98 18.63 7.70 3.14
N LYS A 99 18.76 6.37 3.07
CA LYS A 99 18.22 5.58 1.95
C LYS A 99 16.71 5.39 2.03
N ALA A 100 16.14 5.36 3.24
CA ALA A 100 14.71 5.20 3.45
C ALA A 100 13.97 6.52 3.19
N ILE A 101 14.47 7.63 3.73
CA ILE A 101 13.98 8.97 3.46
C ILE A 101 14.29 9.33 2.01
N GLY A 102 13.31 9.87 1.29
CA GLY A 102 13.39 10.13 -0.14
C GLY A 102 13.17 8.90 -1.02
N ALA A 103 13.01 7.70 -0.46
CA ALA A 103 12.65 6.53 -1.25
C ALA A 103 11.16 6.53 -1.62
N THR A 104 10.89 6.24 -2.89
CA THR A 104 9.54 5.93 -3.36
C THR A 104 9.16 4.51 -2.95
N VAL A 105 8.13 4.42 -2.11
CA VAL A 105 7.56 3.17 -1.60
C VAL A 105 6.20 2.90 -2.23
N THR A 106 5.90 1.62 -2.41
CA THR A 106 4.61 1.10 -2.84
C THR A 106 4.01 0.30 -1.70
N ILE A 107 2.83 0.71 -1.22
CA ILE A 107 2.02 0.06 -0.21
C ILE A 107 0.93 -0.72 -0.94
N PRO A 108 1.01 -2.06 -0.97
CA PRO A 108 -0.01 -2.88 -1.63
C PRO A 108 -1.24 -3.07 -0.73
N ASP A 109 -2.34 -3.42 -1.38
CA ASP A 109 -3.55 -3.97 -0.78
C ASP A 109 -4.13 -3.20 0.41
N VAL A 110 -4.09 -1.86 0.33
CA VAL A 110 -4.68 -0.97 1.34
C VAL A 110 -6.19 -1.10 1.31
N THR A 111 -6.78 -1.50 2.42
CA THR A 111 -8.25 -1.57 2.60
C THR A 111 -8.76 -0.69 3.74
N VAL A 112 -7.87 -0.17 4.57
CA VAL A 112 -8.21 0.58 5.78
C VAL A 112 -7.57 1.96 5.71
N TYR A 113 -8.37 2.97 6.05
CA TYR A 113 -7.92 4.34 6.18
C TYR A 113 -8.46 4.94 7.47
N SER A 114 -7.90 6.07 7.88
CA SER A 114 -8.40 6.88 8.99
C SER A 114 -8.39 8.34 8.60
N LEU A 115 -9.32 9.09 9.18
CA LEU A 115 -9.44 10.53 8.99
C LEU A 115 -9.04 11.18 10.31
N GLU A 116 -8.02 12.03 10.26
CA GLU A 116 -7.63 12.87 11.38
C GLU A 116 -8.06 14.30 11.08
N SER A 117 -8.97 14.81 11.88
CA SER A 117 -9.55 16.14 11.69
C SER A 117 -9.02 17.07 12.77
N TYR A 118 -8.68 18.29 12.38
CA TYR A 118 -8.15 19.31 13.26
C TYR A 118 -9.24 20.32 13.60
N ASP A 119 -9.29 20.76 14.87
CA ASP A 119 -10.18 21.85 15.30
C ASP A 119 -9.78 23.19 14.65
N ASN A 120 -8.54 23.30 14.17
CA ASN A 120 -8.03 24.49 13.52
C ASN A 120 -8.51 24.55 12.05
N PRO A 121 -9.35 25.54 11.67
CA PRO A 121 -9.85 25.67 10.30
C PRO A 121 -8.77 25.99 9.26
N LYS A 122 -7.53 26.31 9.69
CA LYS A 122 -6.37 26.50 8.82
C LYS A 122 -5.61 25.20 8.51
N MET A 123 -5.88 24.12 9.24
CA MET A 123 -5.26 22.82 8.99
C MET A 123 -6.25 21.92 8.27
N ASN A 124 -5.84 21.43 7.10
CA ASN A 124 -6.62 20.43 6.37
C ASN A 124 -6.59 19.10 7.13
N SER A 125 -7.69 18.36 7.10
CA SER A 125 -7.73 16.99 7.63
C SER A 125 -6.63 16.13 7.00
N THR A 126 -5.99 15.29 7.81
CA THR A 126 -5.01 14.32 7.33
C THR A 126 -5.72 13.01 7.02
N ILE A 127 -5.53 12.50 5.80
CA ILE A 127 -5.98 11.17 5.42
C ILE A 127 -4.83 10.20 5.65
N TRP A 128 -5.09 9.17 6.45
CA TRP A 128 -4.14 8.12 6.78
C TRP A 128 -4.53 6.82 6.08
N ALA A 129 -3.56 6.13 5.48
CA ALA A 129 -3.73 4.79 4.95
C ALA A 129 -3.00 3.78 5.84
N LEU A 130 -3.63 2.65 6.14
CA LEU A 130 -2.97 1.56 6.87
C LEU A 130 -2.27 0.63 5.88
N GLY A 131 -0.94 0.59 5.96
CA GLY A 131 -0.12 -0.38 5.26
C GLY A 131 0.33 -1.52 6.16
N TYR A 132 1.30 -2.30 5.67
CA TYR A 132 1.85 -3.45 6.38
C TYR A 132 2.68 -3.08 7.62
N ALA A 133 3.37 -1.94 7.56
CA ALA A 133 4.33 -1.50 8.57
C ALA A 133 3.81 -0.37 9.46
N GLY A 134 2.75 0.33 9.06
CA GLY A 134 2.18 1.42 9.84
C GLY A 134 1.12 2.25 9.11
N TRP A 135 0.78 3.37 9.71
CA TRP A 135 -0.06 4.42 9.13
C TRP A 135 0.75 5.38 8.29
N TYR A 136 0.24 5.70 7.11
CA TYR A 136 0.85 6.60 6.16
C TYR A 136 -0.03 7.83 5.95
N ALA A 137 0.46 9.01 6.34
CA ALA A 137 -0.18 10.28 6.05
C ALA A 137 0.01 10.61 4.58
N ILE A 138 -1.09 10.80 3.86
CA ILE A 138 -1.11 11.00 2.42
C ILE A 138 -1.00 12.49 2.10
N THR A 139 0.09 12.89 1.45
CA THR A 139 0.20 14.19 0.78
C THR A 139 0.16 13.94 -0.74
N PRO A 140 -0.83 14.47 -1.47
CA PRO A 140 -1.09 14.06 -2.85
C PRO A 140 -0.02 14.56 -3.82
N SER A 141 0.26 13.76 -4.84
CA SER A 141 0.96 14.24 -6.04
C SER A 141 0.11 15.25 -6.82
N ALA A 142 0.71 15.89 -7.82
CA ALA A 142 -0.02 16.79 -8.72
C ALA A 142 -1.16 16.09 -9.46
N GLU A 143 -0.92 14.89 -10.00
CA GLU A 143 -1.93 14.09 -10.72
C GLU A 143 -3.04 13.56 -9.81
N TYR A 144 -2.74 13.23 -8.56
CA TYR A 144 -3.73 12.70 -7.61
C TYR A 144 -4.57 13.78 -6.93
N ARG A 145 -4.20 15.05 -7.07
CA ARG A 145 -4.78 16.18 -6.34
C ARG A 145 -6.30 16.25 -6.42
N THR A 146 -6.88 16.02 -7.60
CA THR A 146 -8.33 16.09 -7.80
C THR A 146 -9.08 15.01 -6.99
N HIS A 147 -8.55 13.79 -6.94
CA HIS A 147 -9.11 12.72 -6.13
C HIS A 147 -8.96 13.00 -4.64
N PHE A 148 -7.78 13.48 -4.23
CA PHE A 148 -7.53 13.85 -2.84
C PHE A 148 -8.45 14.97 -2.34
N VAL A 149 -8.71 16.00 -3.14
CA VAL A 149 -9.66 17.08 -2.78
C VAL A 149 -11.06 16.52 -2.56
N ARG A 150 -11.52 15.59 -3.41
CA ARG A 150 -12.80 14.89 -3.23
C ARG A 150 -12.82 14.07 -1.93
N SER A 151 -11.71 13.42 -1.59
CA SER A 151 -11.57 12.70 -0.32
C SER A 151 -11.70 13.66 0.88
N ILE A 152 -11.11 14.85 0.82
CA ILE A 152 -11.20 15.85 1.88
C ILE A 152 -12.65 16.36 2.01
N GLU A 153 -13.34 16.64 0.90
CA GLU A 153 -14.76 17.01 0.93
C GLU A 153 -15.63 15.94 1.60
N LYS A 154 -15.40 14.66 1.28
CA LYS A 154 -16.06 13.51 1.92
C LYS A 154 -15.80 13.48 3.42
N ALA A 155 -14.54 13.62 3.82
CA ALA A 155 -14.12 13.61 5.21
C ALA A 155 -14.83 14.71 6.02
N LEU A 156 -14.84 15.94 5.49
CA LEU A 156 -15.47 17.08 6.16
C LEU A 156 -16.99 16.96 6.24
N ALA A 157 -17.62 16.51 5.16
CA ALA A 157 -19.06 16.24 5.17
C ALA A 157 -19.42 15.17 6.21
N TRP A 158 -18.59 14.13 6.34
CA TRP A 158 -18.76 13.11 7.36
C TRP A 158 -18.53 13.65 8.77
N ASP A 159 -17.49 14.43 9.03
CA ASP A 159 -17.20 14.98 10.36
C ASP A 159 -18.36 15.85 10.88
N VAL A 160 -18.88 16.74 10.03
CA VAL A 160 -20.03 17.57 10.37
C VAL A 160 -21.27 16.71 10.65
N SER A 161 -21.45 15.64 9.87
CA SER A 161 -22.55 14.68 10.07
C SER A 161 -22.39 13.90 11.36
N LEU A 162 -21.18 13.46 11.68
CA LEU A 162 -20.85 12.65 12.83
C LEU A 162 -21.09 13.45 14.11
N GLU A 163 -20.49 14.63 14.23
CA GLU A 163 -20.67 15.51 15.38
C GLU A 163 -22.14 15.87 15.62
N SER A 164 -22.88 16.14 14.55
CA SER A 164 -24.29 16.47 14.64
C SER A 164 -25.17 15.25 14.94
N GLY A 165 -24.77 14.07 14.48
CA GLY A 165 -25.46 12.79 14.65
C GLY A 165 -25.30 12.16 16.03
N ILE A 166 -24.19 12.46 16.72
CA ILE A 166 -23.90 11.94 18.08
C ILE A 166 -24.13 12.97 19.19
N GLY A 167 -24.26 14.25 18.84
CA GLY A 167 -24.43 15.32 19.81
C GLY A 167 -25.75 15.27 20.59
N PRO A 168 -25.86 16.01 21.72
CA PRO A 168 -27.07 16.01 22.55
C PRO A 168 -28.32 16.52 21.81
N ASN A 169 -28.13 17.35 20.77
CA ASN A 169 -29.20 18.02 20.05
C ASN A 169 -29.52 17.37 18.69
N THR A 170 -29.12 16.13 18.43
CA THR A 170 -29.28 15.47 17.11
C THR A 170 -30.68 15.55 16.53
N LYS A 171 -31.74 15.45 17.36
CA LYS A 171 -33.14 15.52 16.89
C LYS A 171 -33.57 16.91 16.42
N GLN A 172 -32.88 17.96 16.86
CA GLN A 172 -33.22 19.35 16.56
C GLN A 172 -32.41 19.91 15.38
N VAL A 173 -31.32 19.22 14.98
CA VAL A 173 -30.48 19.67 13.88
C VAL A 173 -31.22 19.49 12.55
N THR A 174 -31.34 20.55 11.76
CA THR A 174 -31.89 20.49 10.40
C THR A 174 -30.79 20.25 9.36
N VAL A 175 -31.16 19.78 8.17
CA VAL A 175 -30.17 19.57 7.09
C VAL A 175 -29.54 20.90 6.65
N GLN A 176 -30.30 22.00 6.65
CA GLN A 176 -29.77 23.34 6.35
C GLN A 176 -28.74 23.78 7.39
N GLN A 177 -28.91 23.42 8.66
CA GLN A 177 -27.91 23.69 9.69
C GLN A 177 -26.62 22.88 9.46
N LEU A 178 -26.70 21.65 8.95
CA LEU A 178 -25.52 20.88 8.56
C LEU A 178 -24.77 21.56 7.41
N PHE A 179 -25.49 22.02 6.38
CA PHE A 179 -24.90 22.74 5.25
C PHE A 179 -24.20 24.02 5.72
N LYS A 180 -24.84 24.79 6.60
CA LYS A 180 -24.24 25.97 7.21
C LYS A 180 -22.99 25.64 8.02
N ARG A 181 -23.00 24.55 8.81
CA ARG A 181 -21.82 24.10 9.57
C ARG A 181 -20.66 23.71 8.65
N LEU A 182 -20.94 23.03 7.54
CA LEU A 182 -19.93 22.69 6.54
C LEU A 182 -19.33 23.95 5.92
N MET A 183 -20.15 24.94 5.54
CA MET A 183 -19.66 26.23 5.02
C MET A 183 -18.74 26.95 6.00
N ILE A 184 -19.08 26.99 7.29
CA ILE A 184 -18.27 27.65 8.32
C ILE A 184 -16.91 26.96 8.46
N ARG A 185 -16.86 25.63 8.35
CA ARG A 185 -15.63 24.85 8.50
C ARG A 185 -14.79 24.77 7.24
N HIS A 186 -15.39 24.93 6.07
CA HIS A 186 -14.71 24.72 4.80
C HIS A 186 -14.61 26.04 4.01
N PRO A 187 -13.43 26.70 4.01
CA PRO A 187 -13.27 28.03 3.42
C PRO A 187 -13.66 28.13 1.94
N CYS A 188 -13.55 27.05 1.17
CA CYS A 188 -13.95 27.05 -0.25
C CYS A 188 -15.43 26.66 -0.48
N CYS A 189 -16.20 26.36 0.57
CA CYS A 189 -17.64 26.16 0.47
C CYS A 189 -18.40 27.48 0.75
N GLN A 190 -18.49 28.33 -0.26
CA GLN A 190 -18.94 29.72 -0.10
C GLN A 190 -20.46 29.90 -0.04
N SER A 191 -21.24 28.88 -0.41
CA SER A 191 -22.70 28.97 -0.44
C SER A 191 -23.40 27.70 0.07
N MET A 192 -24.66 27.86 0.46
CA MET A 192 -25.52 26.75 0.88
C MET A 192 -25.72 25.74 -0.26
N SER A 193 -25.82 26.23 -1.50
CA SER A 193 -25.95 25.38 -2.69
C SER A 193 -24.70 24.53 -2.95
N MET A 194 -23.50 25.10 -2.71
CA MET A 194 -22.25 24.33 -2.77
C MET A 194 -22.19 23.26 -1.68
N ALA A 195 -22.58 23.61 -0.45
CA ALA A 195 -22.62 22.64 0.65
C ALA A 195 -23.58 21.48 0.32
N GLU A 196 -24.80 21.80 -0.13
CA GLU A 196 -25.76 20.80 -0.58
C GLU A 196 -25.19 19.92 -1.71
N THR A 197 -24.49 20.53 -2.66
CA THR A 197 -23.86 19.82 -3.78
C THR A 197 -22.79 18.83 -3.28
N ILE A 198 -21.99 19.20 -2.28
CA ILE A 198 -21.01 18.29 -1.64
C ILE A 198 -21.73 17.09 -1.03
N PHE A 199 -22.78 17.31 -0.22
CA PHE A 199 -23.58 16.23 0.37
C PHE A 199 -24.23 15.34 -0.68
N ARG A 200 -24.75 15.92 -1.77
CA ARG A 200 -25.34 15.19 -2.89
C ARG A 200 -24.32 14.33 -3.64
N ASN A 201 -23.17 14.90 -3.97
CA ASN A 201 -22.13 14.23 -4.75
C ASN A 201 -21.54 13.05 -3.96
N HIS A 202 -21.39 13.21 -2.66
CA HIS A 202 -20.78 12.20 -1.77
C HIS A 202 -21.79 11.34 -1.01
N ARG A 203 -23.06 11.32 -1.44
CA ARG A 203 -24.17 10.61 -0.76
C ARG A 203 -23.90 9.13 -0.50
N LYS A 204 -23.27 8.42 -1.45
CA LYS A 204 -22.97 6.98 -1.32
C LYS A 204 -21.99 6.71 -0.18
N PHE A 205 -20.93 7.52 -0.13
CA PHE A 205 -19.94 7.50 0.94
C PHE A 205 -20.60 7.77 2.30
N LEU A 206 -21.42 8.82 2.40
CA LEU A 206 -22.10 9.19 3.64
C LEU A 206 -23.05 8.09 4.14
N ILE A 207 -23.86 7.50 3.25
CA ILE A 207 -24.73 6.37 3.59
C ILE A 207 -23.89 5.16 4.03
N CYS A 208 -22.80 4.85 3.32
CA CYS A 208 -21.89 3.78 3.72
C CYS A 208 -21.37 3.96 5.15
N LYS A 209 -20.97 5.19 5.51
CA LYS A 209 -20.53 5.52 6.87
C LYS A 209 -21.63 5.46 7.91
N MET A 210 -22.86 5.86 7.58
CA MET A 210 -24.00 5.72 8.50
C MET A 210 -24.44 4.27 8.70
N LEU A 211 -24.15 3.39 7.73
CA LEU A 211 -24.42 1.95 7.85
C LEU A 211 -23.33 1.21 8.65
N GLU A 212 -22.14 1.79 8.79
CA GLU A 212 -21.08 1.20 9.60
C GLU A 212 -21.44 1.25 11.10
N PRO A 213 -21.25 0.14 11.84
CA PRO A 213 -21.53 0.11 13.26
C PRO A 213 -20.54 1.00 14.02
N LEU A 214 -20.99 2.20 14.39
CA LEU A 214 -20.18 3.14 15.16
C LEU A 214 -20.09 2.68 16.63
N LYS A 215 -18.91 2.21 17.05
CA LYS A 215 -18.60 1.95 18.45
C LYS A 215 -18.02 3.21 19.08
N LEU A 216 -18.88 4.02 19.71
CA LEU A 216 -18.42 5.14 20.53
C LEU A 216 -17.75 4.57 21.80
N THR A 217 -16.47 4.88 21.99
CA THR A 217 -15.68 4.47 23.15
C THR A 217 -16.42 4.82 24.44
N GLY A 218 -16.74 3.80 25.25
CA GLY A 218 -17.41 3.96 26.54
C GLY A 218 -18.94 3.98 26.52
N SER A 219 -19.60 3.90 25.35
CA SER A 219 -21.07 3.81 25.30
C SER A 219 -21.56 2.59 24.52
N LYS A 220 -22.49 1.83 25.09
CA LYS A 220 -23.19 0.73 24.39
C LYS A 220 -24.27 1.25 23.41
N LYS A 221 -24.41 2.57 23.27
CA LYS A 221 -25.52 3.18 22.54
C LYS A 221 -25.14 3.34 21.08
N GLN A 222 -25.71 2.48 20.24
CA GLN A 222 -25.62 2.62 18.79
C GLN A 222 -26.33 3.90 18.34
N VAL A 223 -25.71 4.66 17.45
CA VAL A 223 -26.29 5.85 16.85
C VAL A 223 -27.43 5.42 15.92
N ASN A 224 -28.64 5.87 16.18
CA ASN A 224 -29.78 5.61 15.30
C ASN A 224 -29.82 6.65 14.17
N TRP A 225 -29.06 6.39 13.11
CA TRP A 225 -28.97 7.26 11.94
C TRP A 225 -30.30 7.44 11.22
N GLN A 226 -31.24 6.48 11.30
CA GLN A 226 -32.53 6.58 10.60
C GLN A 226 -33.36 7.80 11.03
N ASN A 227 -33.15 8.25 12.27
CA ASN A 227 -33.81 9.43 12.81
C ASN A 227 -33.06 10.74 12.55
N PHE A 228 -31.83 10.68 12.04
CA PHE A 228 -31.00 11.83 11.76
C PHE A 228 -31.47 12.58 10.51
N CYS A 229 -31.41 13.90 10.52
CA CYS A 229 -31.96 14.74 9.45
C CYS A 229 -31.30 14.49 8.08
N LEU A 230 -29.98 14.27 8.04
CA LEU A 230 -29.26 13.99 6.80
C LEU A 230 -29.67 12.63 6.21
N TRP A 231 -29.83 11.59 7.04
CA TRP A 231 -30.29 10.29 6.58
C TRP A 231 -31.68 10.38 5.94
N LYS A 232 -32.60 11.11 6.59
CA LYS A 232 -33.95 11.34 6.05
C LYS A 232 -33.88 12.09 4.73
N TRP A 233 -33.13 13.19 4.67
CA TRP A 233 -32.96 13.97 3.45
C TRP A 233 -32.38 13.14 2.29
N LEU A 234 -31.36 12.32 2.54
CA LEU A 234 -30.77 11.44 1.53
C LEU A 234 -31.77 10.38 1.03
N ASN A 235 -32.53 9.74 1.91
CA ASN A 235 -33.52 8.72 1.50
C ASN A 235 -34.73 9.31 0.78
N THR A 236 -35.14 10.53 1.13
CA THR A 236 -36.22 11.24 0.42
C THR A 236 -35.80 11.65 -0.99
N ASN A 237 -34.57 12.14 -1.17
CA ASN A 237 -34.10 12.65 -2.47
C ASN A 237 -33.49 11.57 -3.39
N TYR A 238 -33.04 10.45 -2.83
CA TYR A 238 -32.39 9.36 -3.58
C TYR A 238 -33.01 8.02 -3.18
N THR A 239 -34.17 7.72 -3.76
CA THR A 239 -34.89 6.48 -3.50
C THR A 239 -34.02 5.26 -3.80
N GLY A 240 -33.90 4.34 -2.84
CA GLY A 240 -33.11 3.11 -2.99
C GLY A 240 -31.61 3.26 -2.75
N ILE A 241 -31.12 4.44 -2.34
CA ILE A 241 -29.67 4.68 -2.12
C ILE A 241 -29.04 3.72 -1.11
N VAL A 242 -29.77 3.31 -0.08
CA VAL A 242 -29.28 2.34 0.92
C VAL A 242 -29.00 0.99 0.25
N ARG A 243 -29.96 0.48 -0.53
CA ARG A 243 -29.82 -0.78 -1.27
C ARG A 243 -28.70 -0.71 -2.31
N GLU A 244 -28.59 0.42 -3.01
CA GLU A 244 -27.49 0.65 -3.96
C GLU A 244 -26.12 0.56 -3.27
N VAL A 245 -25.96 1.20 -2.11
CA VAL A 245 -24.72 1.16 -1.33
C VAL A 245 -24.42 -0.23 -0.81
N GLU A 246 -25.42 -0.97 -0.32
CA GLU A 246 -25.26 -2.35 0.12
C GLU A 246 -24.77 -3.27 -1.00
N ILE A 247 -25.39 -3.19 -2.20
CA ILE A 247 -24.96 -3.96 -3.38
C ILE A 247 -23.51 -3.62 -3.76
N LEU A 248 -23.12 -2.35 -3.75
CA LEU A 248 -21.74 -1.94 -4.05
C LEU A 248 -20.74 -2.48 -3.03
N LYS A 249 -21.12 -2.55 -1.75
CA LYS A 249 -20.28 -3.12 -0.69
C LYS A 249 -20.17 -4.63 -0.76
N GLU A 250 -21.22 -5.32 -1.23
CA GLU A 250 -21.19 -6.77 -1.43
C GLU A 250 -20.32 -7.11 -2.64
N LYS A 251 -20.51 -6.42 -3.75
CA LYS A 251 -19.69 -6.60 -4.95
C LYS A 251 -18.20 -6.37 -4.68
N SER A 252 -17.84 -5.35 -3.89
CA SER A 252 -16.43 -5.10 -3.56
C SER A 252 -15.80 -6.19 -2.70
N LYS A 253 -16.60 -6.88 -1.87
CA LYS A 253 -16.15 -8.04 -1.10
C LYS A 253 -15.95 -9.25 -2.00
N GLU A 254 -16.87 -9.52 -2.91
CA GLU A 254 -16.74 -10.61 -3.89
C GLU A 254 -15.52 -10.40 -4.80
N ASP A 255 -15.36 -9.18 -5.33
CA ASP A 255 -14.20 -8.81 -6.14
C ASP A 255 -12.91 -8.93 -5.32
N GLY A 256 -12.92 -8.47 -4.07
CA GLY A 256 -11.78 -8.53 -3.15
C GLY A 256 -11.41 -9.94 -2.69
N GLU A 257 -12.39 -10.83 -2.46
CA GLU A 257 -12.16 -12.24 -2.15
C GLU A 257 -11.68 -13.00 -3.38
N SER A 258 -12.23 -12.75 -4.57
CA SER A 258 -11.72 -13.37 -5.81
C SER A 258 -10.32 -12.86 -6.17
N PHE A 259 -9.99 -11.60 -5.86
CA PHE A 259 -8.65 -11.04 -6.06
C PHE A 259 -7.65 -11.53 -5.03
N ARG A 260 -8.08 -11.68 -3.76
CA ARG A 260 -7.26 -12.35 -2.74
C ARG A 260 -7.02 -13.78 -3.18
N ASP A 261 -8.04 -14.59 -3.45
CA ASP A 261 -7.85 -15.98 -3.90
C ASP A 261 -7.00 -16.13 -5.16
N LYS A 262 -7.06 -15.17 -6.10
CA LYS A 262 -6.22 -15.21 -7.31
C LYS A 262 -4.79 -14.77 -7.06
N ARG A 263 -4.52 -13.76 -6.21
CA ARG A 263 -3.14 -13.29 -5.89
C ARG A 263 -2.48 -14.03 -4.73
N THR A 264 -3.27 -14.48 -3.75
CA THR A 264 -2.85 -15.43 -2.73
C THR A 264 -2.90 -16.81 -3.34
N PHE A 265 -1.84 -17.12 -4.07
CA PHE A 265 -1.28 -18.43 -3.83
C PHE A 265 -1.22 -18.65 -2.31
N ASP A 266 -1.97 -19.62 -1.79
CA ASP A 266 -1.90 -20.10 -0.40
C ASP A 266 -0.53 -20.75 -0.08
N ILE A 267 0.50 -20.36 -0.82
CA ILE A 267 1.89 -20.51 -0.45
C ILE A 267 2.37 -19.32 0.39
N SER A 268 1.83 -18.12 0.21
CA SER A 268 2.30 -16.90 0.89
C SER A 268 2.07 -16.96 2.41
N HIS A 269 0.86 -17.37 2.81
CA HIS A 269 0.46 -17.43 4.21
C HIS A 269 1.01 -18.66 4.94
N LYS A 270 1.25 -19.77 4.20
CA LYS A 270 1.72 -21.05 4.75
C LYS A 270 3.25 -21.20 4.73
N TYR A 271 3.96 -20.45 3.87
CA TYR A 271 5.41 -20.58 3.66
C TYR A 271 6.21 -19.26 3.71
N GLY A 272 5.58 -18.13 4.08
CA GLY A 272 6.29 -16.89 4.45
C GLY A 272 6.90 -16.09 3.30
N PHE A 273 6.17 -15.97 2.18
CA PHE A 273 6.51 -15.09 1.06
C PHE A 273 5.36 -14.11 0.80
N ASP A 274 5.62 -12.80 0.72
CA ASP A 274 4.56 -11.81 0.42
C ASP A 274 4.08 -11.89 -1.05
N SER A 275 4.96 -12.26 -1.98
CA SER A 275 4.66 -12.74 -3.35
C SER A 275 5.93 -13.30 -4.02
N LEU A 276 5.80 -14.08 -5.10
CA LEU A 276 6.96 -14.55 -5.90
C LEU A 276 7.75 -13.39 -6.53
N GLU A 277 7.03 -12.36 -6.97
CA GLU A 277 7.58 -11.11 -7.47
C GLU A 277 8.41 -10.40 -6.40
N SER A 278 7.90 -10.30 -5.16
CA SER A 278 8.62 -9.70 -4.04
C SER A 278 9.95 -10.43 -3.77
N LEU A 279 9.95 -11.77 -3.85
CA LEU A 279 11.14 -12.58 -3.62
C LEU A 279 12.20 -12.40 -4.73
N ALA A 280 11.77 -12.35 -5.98
CA ALA A 280 12.65 -12.15 -7.12
C ALA A 280 13.31 -10.75 -7.08
N LEU A 281 12.53 -9.73 -6.71
CA LEU A 281 12.99 -8.36 -6.55
C LEU A 281 13.91 -8.18 -5.33
N GLU A 282 13.61 -8.82 -4.20
CA GLU A 282 14.46 -8.80 -2.99
C GLU A 282 15.88 -9.31 -3.31
N ARG A 283 15.97 -10.36 -4.14
CA ARG A 283 17.24 -10.95 -4.57
C ARG A 283 17.87 -10.26 -5.78
N LYS A 284 17.23 -9.22 -6.34
CA LYS A 284 17.68 -8.49 -7.54
C LYS A 284 18.00 -9.43 -8.72
N LEU A 285 17.19 -10.47 -8.88
CA LEU A 285 17.43 -11.47 -9.91
C LEU A 285 17.05 -10.89 -11.27
N LYS A 286 17.90 -11.13 -12.26
CA LYS A 286 17.56 -10.89 -13.66
C LYS A 286 16.57 -11.96 -14.13
N PRO A 287 15.69 -11.67 -15.11
CA PRO A 287 14.69 -12.63 -15.59
C PRO A 287 15.25 -14.03 -15.91
N HIS A 288 16.40 -14.12 -16.60
CA HIS A 288 17.05 -15.39 -16.91
C HIS A 288 17.57 -16.19 -15.70
N GLN A 289 17.69 -15.57 -14.53
CA GLN A 289 18.10 -16.24 -13.28
C GLN A 289 16.93 -16.86 -12.52
N LEU A 290 15.70 -16.56 -12.94
CA LEU A 290 14.47 -17.11 -12.38
C LEU A 290 14.24 -18.47 -13.06
N THR A 291 14.79 -19.52 -12.47
CA THR A 291 14.64 -20.90 -12.93
C THR A 291 13.67 -21.66 -12.04
N THR A 292 13.06 -22.74 -12.53
CA THR A 292 12.22 -23.63 -11.70
C THR A 292 13.03 -24.17 -10.52
N ASN A 293 14.30 -24.51 -10.74
CA ASN A 293 15.24 -24.91 -9.69
C ASN A 293 15.47 -23.80 -8.64
N TRP A 294 15.52 -22.53 -9.05
CA TRP A 294 15.59 -21.41 -8.11
C TRP A 294 14.32 -21.27 -7.29
N LEU A 295 13.14 -21.39 -7.91
CA LEU A 295 11.85 -21.34 -7.21
C LEU A 295 11.77 -22.46 -6.17
N VAL A 296 12.04 -23.69 -6.60
CA VAL A 296 12.02 -24.89 -5.76
C VAL A 296 13.05 -24.81 -4.63
N SER A 297 14.28 -24.36 -4.91
CA SER A 297 15.32 -24.15 -3.88
C SER A 297 14.95 -23.04 -2.90
N SER A 298 14.26 -21.99 -3.37
CA SER A 298 13.83 -20.90 -2.50
C SER A 298 12.68 -21.32 -1.60
N ALA A 299 11.73 -22.09 -2.13
CA ALA A 299 10.67 -22.71 -1.34
C ALA A 299 11.26 -23.69 -0.32
N SER A 300 12.13 -24.62 -0.72
CA SER A 300 12.69 -25.64 0.18
C SER A 300 13.50 -25.03 1.33
N LYS A 301 14.28 -23.97 1.08
CA LYS A 301 15.04 -23.25 2.12
C LYS A 301 14.16 -22.57 3.17
N LYS A 302 12.96 -22.11 2.81
CA LYS A 302 12.01 -21.53 3.78
C LYS A 302 11.11 -22.59 4.42
N CYS A 303 10.88 -23.70 3.72
CA CYS A 303 9.97 -24.76 4.12
C CYS A 303 10.74 -25.96 4.67
N ALA A 304 11.38 -25.81 5.83
CA ALA A 304 12.19 -26.87 6.46
C ALA A 304 11.43 -28.19 6.77
N ARG A 305 10.12 -28.26 6.52
CA ARG A 305 9.25 -29.41 6.77
C ARG A 305 8.93 -30.26 5.54
N TYR A 306 9.26 -29.81 4.33
CA TYR A 306 8.88 -30.51 3.10
C TYR A 306 10.12 -30.94 2.32
N ASN A 307 10.09 -32.19 1.82
CA ASN A 307 11.11 -32.69 0.91
C ASN A 307 10.94 -32.06 -0.49
N LEU A 308 11.99 -32.16 -1.30
CA LEU A 308 12.05 -31.56 -2.63
C LEU A 308 10.91 -32.05 -3.54
N GLU A 309 10.57 -33.34 -3.47
CA GLU A 309 9.53 -33.98 -4.26
C GLU A 309 8.13 -33.43 -3.96
N SER A 310 7.80 -33.21 -2.69
CA SER A 310 6.51 -32.62 -2.30
C SER A 310 6.35 -31.20 -2.83
N ILE A 311 7.45 -30.44 -2.86
CA ILE A 311 7.46 -29.08 -3.38
C ILE A 311 7.28 -29.11 -4.90
N LEU A 312 7.99 -29.99 -5.60
CA LEU A 312 7.87 -30.15 -7.06
C LEU A 312 6.45 -30.59 -7.49
N SER A 313 5.86 -31.56 -6.79
CA SER A 313 4.49 -32.02 -7.05
C SER A 313 3.48 -30.89 -6.87
N LEU A 314 3.63 -30.07 -5.83
CA LEU A 314 2.80 -28.89 -5.62
C LEU A 314 2.97 -27.84 -6.73
N TYR A 315 4.21 -27.63 -7.19
CA TYR A 315 4.51 -26.74 -8.31
C TYR A 315 3.84 -27.21 -9.59
N GLN A 316 3.86 -28.51 -9.87
CA GLN A 316 3.21 -29.11 -11.03
C GLN A 316 1.68 -28.98 -10.94
N GLU A 317 1.09 -29.33 -9.79
CA GLU A 317 -0.35 -29.24 -9.55
C GLU A 317 -0.87 -27.80 -9.76
N LYS A 318 -0.05 -26.81 -9.39
CA LYS A 318 -0.42 -25.40 -9.46
C LYS A 318 0.24 -24.62 -10.60
N ALA A 319 0.86 -25.31 -11.57
CA ALA A 319 1.67 -24.67 -12.61
C ALA A 319 0.90 -23.63 -13.42
N LYS A 320 -0.36 -23.97 -13.77
CA LYS A 320 -1.26 -23.08 -14.51
C LYS A 320 -1.52 -21.76 -13.75
N ILE A 321 -1.72 -21.82 -12.44
CA ILE A 321 -1.99 -20.66 -11.60
C ILE A 321 -0.72 -19.82 -11.43
N LEU A 322 0.44 -20.46 -11.23
CA LEU A 322 1.74 -19.77 -11.14
C LEU A 322 2.05 -18.99 -12.41
N ARG A 323 1.86 -19.63 -13.56
CA ARG A 323 2.03 -19.00 -14.87
C ARG A 323 1.14 -17.78 -14.99
N THR A 324 -0.14 -17.90 -14.68
CA THR A 324 -1.07 -16.75 -14.71
C THR A 324 -0.61 -15.62 -13.80
N LEU A 325 -0.12 -15.92 -12.60
CA LEU A 325 0.38 -14.89 -11.69
C LEU A 325 1.68 -14.24 -12.13
N MET A 326 2.58 -15.01 -12.73
CA MET A 326 3.81 -14.48 -13.33
C MET A 326 3.48 -13.62 -14.55
N ALA A 327 2.51 -14.00 -15.38
CA ALA A 327 2.04 -13.17 -16.49
C ALA A 327 1.40 -11.86 -16.02
N LEU A 328 0.70 -11.88 -14.88
CA LEU A 328 0.08 -10.70 -14.27
C LEU A 328 1.06 -9.82 -13.46
N SER A 329 2.32 -10.24 -13.32
CA SER A 329 3.32 -9.49 -12.57
C SER A 329 3.97 -8.44 -13.46
N CYS A 330 3.92 -7.18 -13.01
CA CYS A 330 4.33 -6.02 -13.81
C CYS A 330 5.75 -5.51 -13.48
N GLN A 331 6.41 -6.04 -12.45
CA GLN A 331 7.74 -5.55 -12.02
C GLN A 331 8.89 -6.37 -12.62
N LEU A 332 8.60 -7.52 -13.22
CA LEU A 332 9.58 -8.40 -13.84
C LEU A 332 9.03 -8.91 -15.18
N ASN A 333 9.85 -8.86 -16.23
CA ASN A 333 9.49 -9.46 -17.50
C ASN A 333 9.63 -10.99 -17.42
N TRP A 334 8.58 -11.68 -16.96
CA TRP A 334 8.63 -13.13 -16.77
C TRP A 334 8.70 -13.92 -18.06
N THR A 335 8.39 -13.35 -19.22
CA THR A 335 8.51 -14.08 -20.50
C THR A 335 9.97 -14.43 -20.83
N GLU A 336 10.93 -13.75 -20.23
CA GLU A 336 12.38 -14.05 -20.34
C GLU A 336 12.86 -15.03 -19.25
N SER A 337 11.97 -15.47 -18.36
CA SER A 337 12.28 -16.41 -17.29
C SER A 337 12.14 -17.85 -17.77
N SER A 338 13.20 -18.64 -17.57
CA SER A 338 13.14 -20.09 -17.79
C SER A 338 12.04 -20.74 -16.93
N ALA A 339 11.83 -20.28 -15.69
CA ALA A 339 10.76 -20.81 -14.85
C ALA A 339 9.37 -20.59 -15.46
N TYR A 340 9.14 -19.46 -16.13
CA TYR A 340 7.88 -19.20 -16.82
C TYR A 340 7.68 -20.14 -18.01
N SER A 341 8.75 -20.40 -18.76
CA SER A 341 8.75 -21.35 -19.89
C SER A 341 8.52 -22.78 -19.42
N ASP A 342 9.17 -23.21 -18.35
CA ASP A 342 8.97 -24.53 -17.74
C ASP A 342 7.52 -24.71 -17.27
N LEU A 343 6.95 -23.69 -16.60
CA LEU A 343 5.56 -23.71 -16.14
C LEU A 343 4.56 -23.70 -17.30
N LEU A 344 4.90 -23.04 -18.42
CA LEU A 344 4.11 -23.09 -19.65
C LEU A 344 4.00 -24.52 -20.16
N HIS A 345 5.14 -25.22 -20.32
CA HIS A 345 5.17 -26.61 -20.76
C HIS A 345 4.43 -27.56 -19.80
N ILE A 346 4.62 -27.40 -18.49
CA ILE A 346 3.90 -28.21 -17.48
C ILE A 346 2.39 -27.95 -17.56
N SER A 347 1.97 -26.70 -17.75
CA SER A 347 0.54 -26.34 -17.80
C SER A 347 -0.19 -26.84 -19.04
N GLU A 348 0.55 -27.14 -20.12
CA GLU A 348 0.03 -27.68 -21.38
C GLU A 348 0.00 -29.21 -21.41
N GLY A 349 0.36 -29.88 -20.30
CA GLY A 349 0.36 -31.34 -20.19
C GLY A 349 1.48 -32.00 -21.00
N ILE A 350 2.53 -31.26 -21.33
CA ILE A 350 3.72 -31.80 -21.98
C ILE A 350 4.57 -32.44 -20.88
N ASP A 351 4.64 -33.77 -20.87
CA ASP A 351 5.48 -34.53 -19.92
C ASP A 351 6.96 -34.14 -20.10
N LEU A 352 7.48 -33.41 -19.11
CA LEU A 352 8.90 -33.12 -18.98
C LEU A 352 9.64 -34.36 -18.42
N ASN A 353 9.56 -35.50 -19.10
CA ASN A 353 10.27 -36.73 -18.70
C ASN A 353 11.79 -36.70 -19.02
N GLY A 354 12.39 -35.51 -19.04
CA GLY A 354 13.82 -35.32 -19.19
C GLY A 354 14.48 -34.80 -17.91
N ASP A 355 14.98 -35.72 -17.09
CA ASP A 355 16.20 -35.57 -16.29
C ASP A 355 16.34 -34.42 -15.26
N TRP A 356 15.22 -34.02 -14.65
CA TRP A 356 15.22 -32.98 -13.59
C TRP A 356 15.85 -33.44 -12.28
N ALA A 357 15.80 -34.75 -11.99
CA ALA A 357 16.31 -35.31 -10.74
C ALA A 357 17.85 -35.41 -10.72
N GLU A 358 18.50 -35.68 -11.86
CA GLU A 358 19.97 -35.84 -11.91
C GLU A 358 20.73 -34.52 -11.86
N THR A 359 20.19 -33.44 -12.44
CA THR A 359 20.89 -32.13 -12.45
C THR A 359 20.89 -31.42 -11.10
N ALA A 360 19.92 -31.69 -10.22
CA ALA A 360 19.88 -31.15 -8.86
C ALA A 360 20.84 -31.88 -7.90
N ALA A 361 21.14 -33.16 -8.15
CA ALA A 361 22.04 -33.96 -7.32
C ALA A 361 23.54 -33.74 -7.65
N LEU A 362 23.87 -33.36 -8.89
CA LEU A 362 25.27 -33.27 -9.35
C LEU A 362 25.95 -31.90 -9.24
N LYS A 363 25.23 -30.81 -8.93
CA LYS A 363 25.83 -29.46 -8.74
C LYS A 363 26.10 -29.05 -7.29
N GLY A 364 26.03 -30.01 -6.36
CA GLY A 364 26.33 -29.80 -4.93
C GLY A 364 27.82 -29.86 -4.57
N LYS A 365 28.71 -30.22 -5.50
CA LYS A 365 30.17 -30.27 -5.25
C LYS A 365 30.93 -29.75 -6.47
N ASN A 366 31.89 -28.88 -6.17
CA ASN A 366 32.91 -28.28 -7.05
C ASN A 366 32.52 -26.96 -7.72
N GLY A 367 33.16 -25.90 -7.21
CA GLY A 367 33.37 -24.66 -7.95
C GLY A 367 34.30 -24.91 -9.14
N GLY A 368 34.08 -24.15 -10.20
CA GLY A 368 34.87 -24.22 -11.41
C GLY A 368 34.44 -23.12 -12.36
N THR A 369 35.27 -22.09 -12.43
CA THR A 369 35.35 -21.08 -13.49
C THR A 369 35.35 -21.76 -14.87
N GLY A 370 34.46 -21.33 -15.75
CA GLY A 370 34.40 -21.78 -17.14
C GLY A 370 33.97 -20.63 -18.04
N ASN A 371 34.95 -20.08 -18.76
CA ASN A 371 34.74 -19.17 -19.89
C ASN A 371 33.98 -19.92 -20.99
N GLY A 372 32.94 -19.30 -21.53
CA GLY A 372 32.26 -19.73 -22.75
C GLY A 372 32.01 -18.52 -23.63
N GLU A 373 32.74 -18.44 -24.73
CA GLU A 373 32.59 -17.46 -25.82
C GLU A 373 31.20 -17.54 -26.45
N ALA A 374 30.65 -16.38 -26.80
CA ALA A 374 29.63 -16.28 -27.84
C ALA A 374 29.88 -15.04 -28.72
N ALA A 375 30.08 -15.37 -29.98
CA ALA A 375 30.09 -14.61 -31.22
C ALA A 375 29.60 -13.14 -31.25
N THR A 376 30.50 -12.33 -31.81
CA THR A 376 30.38 -11.18 -32.70
C THR A 376 29.02 -10.90 -33.37
N THR A 377 28.50 -9.68 -33.21
CA THR A 377 27.82 -8.92 -34.27
C THR A 377 28.10 -7.42 -34.16
N ALA A 378 28.12 -6.77 -35.32
CA ALA A 378 28.84 -5.55 -35.65
C ALA A 378 28.28 -4.21 -35.11
N ASN A 379 29.24 -3.33 -34.83
CA ASN A 379 29.26 -1.87 -34.82
C ASN A 379 28.13 -1.12 -35.54
N LEU A 380 27.63 -0.05 -34.90
CA LEU A 380 27.33 1.22 -35.58
C LEU A 380 27.76 2.41 -34.71
N LYS A 381 28.39 3.36 -35.40
CA LYS A 381 29.20 4.49 -34.92
C LYS A 381 28.43 5.53 -34.11
N LEU A 382 29.10 6.06 -33.09
CA LEU A 382 28.89 7.40 -32.53
C LEU A 382 29.66 8.44 -33.35
N THR A 383 29.09 9.64 -33.47
CA THR A 383 29.85 10.89 -33.66
C THR A 383 29.40 11.92 -32.62
N PRO A 384 30.34 12.67 -32.02
CA PRO A 384 30.09 13.65 -30.97
C PRO A 384 30.03 15.07 -31.53
N ILE A 385 29.31 15.99 -30.89
CA ILE A 385 29.54 17.43 -30.98
C ILE A 385 29.28 18.07 -29.60
N ASP A 386 30.34 18.69 -29.07
CA ASP A 386 30.45 19.66 -27.96
C ASP A 386 29.59 20.93 -28.25
N ASP A 387 29.39 21.97 -27.43
CA ASP A 387 29.77 22.42 -26.10
C ASP A 387 28.90 23.67 -25.82
N MET A 388 29.04 24.24 -24.62
CA MET A 388 28.67 25.62 -24.22
C MET A 388 27.16 25.88 -23.96
N GLU A 389 26.74 26.54 -22.89
CA GLU A 389 27.41 27.59 -22.12
C GLU A 389 26.86 27.71 -20.68
N ARG A 390 27.71 28.32 -19.84
CA ARG A 390 27.52 28.67 -18.42
C ARG A 390 26.35 29.64 -18.20
N ASP A 391 25.75 29.55 -17.02
CA ASP A 391 25.35 30.74 -16.28
C ASP A 391 25.45 30.53 -14.76
N ALA A 392 25.91 31.58 -14.08
CA ALA A 392 26.31 31.58 -12.69
C ALA A 392 25.38 32.43 -11.81
N ASN A 393 24.96 31.85 -10.67
CA ASN A 393 24.75 32.46 -9.33
C ASN A 393 23.72 33.62 -9.16
N PRO A 394 23.35 34.01 -7.90
CA PRO A 394 23.17 33.24 -6.66
C PRO A 394 21.91 33.66 -5.82
N LEU A 395 21.70 32.94 -4.69
CA LEU A 395 21.04 33.36 -3.43
C LEU A 395 19.53 33.75 -3.42
N SER A 396 18.74 33.01 -2.65
CA SER A 396 18.09 33.50 -1.41
C SER A 396 17.24 32.41 -0.75
N SER A 397 17.59 32.06 0.48
CA SER A 397 16.75 31.31 1.42
C SER A 397 15.68 32.21 2.05
N PRO A 398 14.56 31.65 2.51
CA PRO A 398 14.01 32.11 3.77
C PRO A 398 13.79 30.98 4.77
N GLU A 399 14.06 31.35 6.02
CA GLU A 399 13.89 30.59 7.24
C GLU A 399 12.41 30.24 7.49
N PHE A 400 12.15 29.01 7.95
CA PHE A 400 10.84 28.60 8.46
C PHE A 400 10.77 28.79 9.99
N PRO A 401 9.70 29.41 10.53
CA PRO A 401 9.49 29.46 11.97
C PRO A 401 9.02 28.10 12.50
N GLN A 402 9.68 27.65 13.57
CA GLN A 402 9.22 26.56 14.41
C GLN A 402 7.95 26.98 15.17
N HIS A 403 6.90 26.16 15.13
CA HIS A 403 5.74 26.30 16.01
C HIS A 403 5.48 25.04 16.83
N PRO A 404 4.95 25.19 18.06
CA PRO A 404 4.95 24.17 19.09
C PRO A 404 3.81 23.16 18.93
N SER A 405 4.05 21.96 19.48
CA SER A 405 3.10 20.86 19.60
C SER A 405 1.88 21.25 20.45
N THR A 406 0.67 21.16 19.88
CA THR A 406 -0.59 21.21 20.62
C THR A 406 -1.40 19.93 20.44
N SER A 407 -2.03 19.56 21.55
CA SER A 407 -2.82 18.35 21.83
C SER A 407 -3.85 17.99 20.75
N SER A 408 -3.68 16.83 20.10
CA SER A 408 -4.68 16.16 19.26
C SER A 408 -5.69 15.36 20.10
N LYS A 409 -6.99 15.49 19.82
CA LYS A 409 -7.98 14.49 20.24
C LYS A 409 -7.81 13.20 19.41
N GLY A 410 -8.05 12.05 20.04
CA GLY A 410 -7.71 10.72 19.54
C GLY A 410 -8.19 10.40 18.13
N LYS A 411 -7.41 9.54 17.46
CA LYS A 411 -7.68 9.04 16.11
C LYS A 411 -8.91 8.15 16.13
N SER A 412 -9.90 8.41 15.29
CA SER A 412 -10.95 7.42 15.06
C SER A 412 -10.44 6.43 14.01
N VAL A 413 -9.99 5.26 14.47
CA VAL A 413 -9.71 4.13 13.58
C VAL A 413 -11.06 3.55 13.16
N LEU A 414 -11.53 3.94 11.97
CA LEU A 414 -12.74 3.41 11.37
C LEU A 414 -12.33 2.21 10.50
N ARG A 415 -12.87 1.03 10.81
CA ARG A 415 -12.65 -0.22 10.05
C ARG A 415 -13.72 -0.41 8.99
#